data_AF-A0A2V8UNW7-F1
#
_entry.id   AF-A0A2V8UNW7-F1
#
_cell.length_a   1.000
_cell.length_b   1.000
_cell.length_c   1.000
_cell.angle_alpha   90.00
_cell.angle_beta   90.00
_cell.angle_gamma   90.00
#
_symmetry.space_group_name_H-M   'P 1'
#
loop_
_entity.id
_entity.type
_entity.pdbx_description
1 polymer ?
#
loop_
_entity_poly.entity_id
_entity_poly.type
_entity_poly.pdbx_seq_one_letter_code
_entity_poly.pdbx_strand_id
1 'polypeptide(L)'
;MRPFTGTTTAALFDAILHKAPVVPVELNPETPARLGEIINKALEKDRDVRHQHASELRADLKRLKRDTDSDRSAVSVVAVKKPATPAVRYRRWVEISAAAIVLLALLAFG
;
A
#
# COMPACT_ATOMS: atom_id res chain seq x y z
N MET A 1 -1.33 8.82 14.22
CA MET A 1 -1.76 9.97 13.40
C MET A 1 -3.26 10.20 13.62
N ARG A 2 -3.75 11.45 13.61
CA ARG A 2 -5.18 11.79 13.84
C ARG A 2 -5.72 12.61 12.66
N PRO A 3 -7.00 12.44 12.26
CA PRO A 3 -7.57 13.16 11.10
C PRO A 3 -7.81 14.64 11.36
N PHE A 4 -7.95 15.05 12.62
CA PHE A 4 -8.07 16.45 13.05
C PHE A 4 -7.06 16.75 14.15
N THR A 5 -6.45 17.93 14.09
CA THR A 5 -5.47 18.42 15.06
C THR A 5 -5.80 19.85 15.45
N GLY A 6 -5.40 20.25 16.67
CA GLY A 6 -5.57 21.60 17.19
C GLY A 6 -4.61 21.80 18.37
N THR A 7 -4.03 22.99 18.48
CA THR A 7 -3.11 23.35 19.57
C THR A 7 -3.82 23.54 20.91
N THR A 8 -5.15 23.74 20.87
CA THR A 8 -6.03 23.84 22.03
C THR A 8 -7.29 23.00 21.79
N THR A 9 -8.04 22.72 22.85
CA THR A 9 -9.33 22.01 22.76
C THR A 9 -10.33 22.75 21.86
N ALA A 10 -10.40 24.08 21.96
CA ALA A 10 -11.27 24.90 21.12
C ALA A 10 -10.87 24.81 19.63
N ALA A 11 -9.57 24.87 19.32
CA ALA A 11 -9.08 24.71 17.95
C ALA A 11 -9.34 23.29 17.40
N LEU A 12 -9.29 22.26 18.25
CA LEU A 12 -9.64 20.89 17.85
C LEU A 12 -11.14 20.75 17.57
N PHE A 13 -12.01 21.35 18.40
CA PHE A 13 -13.45 21.35 18.14
C PHE A 13 -13.80 22.09 16.85
N ASP A 14 -13.17 23.23 16.60
CA ASP A 14 -13.31 23.94 15.33
C ASP A 14 -12.89 23.05 14.14
N ALA A 15 -11.76 22.36 14.24
CA ALA A 15 -11.32 21.42 13.22
C ALA A 15 -12.31 20.27 12.99
N ILE A 16 -12.88 19.71 14.06
CA ILE A 16 -13.88 18.64 13.98
C ILE A 16 -15.19 19.13 13.35
N LEU A 17 -15.60 20.37 13.61
CA LEU A 17 -16.87 20.90 13.10
C LEU A 17 -16.75 21.39 11.65
N HIS A 18 -15.66 22.05 11.29
CA HIS A 18 -15.61 22.86 10.08
C HIS A 18 -14.54 22.44 9.07
N LYS A 19 -13.50 21.70 9.47
CA LYS A 19 -12.39 21.36 8.59
C LYS A 19 -12.59 19.99 7.94
N ALA A 20 -12.14 19.87 6.70
CA ALA A 20 -11.98 18.58 6.04
C ALA A 20 -10.78 17.82 6.65
N PRO A 21 -10.88 16.50 6.85
CA PRO A 21 -9.74 15.70 7.28
C PRO A 21 -8.69 15.60 6.17
N VAL A 22 -7.45 15.28 6.55
CA VAL A 22 -6.39 14.97 5.57
C VAL A 22 -6.79 13.72 4.77
N VAL A 23 -6.64 13.78 3.45
CA VAL A 23 -6.98 12.67 2.56
C VAL A 23 -6.07 11.47 2.82
N PRO A 24 -6.62 10.24 2.95
CA PRO A 24 -5.81 9.07 3.29
C PRO A 24 -4.66 8.76 2.32
N VAL A 25 -4.80 9.10 1.04
CA VAL A 25 -3.79 8.88 0.01
C VAL A 25 -2.53 9.74 0.23
N GLU A 26 -2.68 10.95 0.80
CA GLU A 26 -1.52 11.78 1.18
C GLU A 26 -0.73 11.15 2.34
N LEU A 27 -1.39 10.32 3.16
CA LEU A 27 -0.76 9.64 4.30
C LEU A 27 -0.12 8.31 3.90
N ASN A 28 -0.75 7.59 2.98
CA ASN A 28 -0.25 6.35 2.43
C ASN A 28 -0.71 6.20 0.97
N PRO A 29 0.20 6.35 -0.02
CA PRO A 29 -0.13 6.23 -1.45
C PRO A 29 -0.69 4.88 -1.87
N GLU A 30 -0.39 3.82 -1.12
CA GLU A 30 -0.89 2.46 -1.37
C GLU A 30 -2.34 2.26 -0.89
N THR A 31 -2.97 3.32 -0.37
CA THR A 31 -4.37 3.25 0.10
C THR A 31 -5.32 3.06 -1.09
N PRO A 32 -6.15 1.99 -1.11
CA PRO A 32 -7.15 1.83 -2.16
C PRO A 32 -8.09 3.03 -2.21
N ALA A 33 -8.38 3.57 -3.39
CA ALA A 33 -9.25 4.75 -3.56
C ALA A 33 -10.58 4.59 -2.83
N ARG A 34 -11.19 3.40 -2.95
CA ARG A 34 -12.44 3.05 -2.28
C ARG A 34 -12.34 3.03 -0.75
N LEU A 35 -11.18 2.72 -0.18
CA LEU A 35 -10.98 2.86 1.27
C LEU A 35 -11.02 4.34 1.68
N GLY A 36 -10.41 5.20 0.87
CA GLY A 36 -10.47 6.66 1.05
C GLY A 36 -11.91 7.18 1.06
N GLU A 37 -12.74 6.72 0.11
CA GLU A 37 -14.17 7.06 0.05
C GLU A 37 -14.93 6.64 1.31
N ILE A 38 -14.70 5.41 1.79
CA ILE A 38 -15.35 4.90 3.01
C ILE A 38 -14.95 5.75 4.23
N ILE A 39 -13.67 6.09 4.36
CA ILE A 39 -13.16 6.95 5.45
C ILE A 39 -13.81 8.35 5.36
N ASN A 40 -13.85 8.94 4.17
CA ASN A 40 -14.44 10.27 3.99
C ASN A 40 -15.93 10.27 4.34
N LYS A 41 -16.70 9.29 3.87
CA LYS A 41 -18.12 9.16 4.22
C LYS A 41 -18.34 8.96 5.73
N ALA A 42 -17.46 8.22 6.41
CA ALA A 42 -17.54 8.05 7.86
C ALA A 42 -17.20 9.33 8.65
N LEU A 43 -16.37 10.21 8.09
CA LEU A 43 -15.95 11.49 8.67
C LEU A 43 -16.80 12.68 8.25
N GLU A 44 -17.81 12.45 7.40
CA GLU A 44 -18.70 13.48 6.87
C GLU A 44 -19.37 14.28 7.99
N LYS A 45 -19.49 15.60 7.84
CA LYS A 45 -20.01 16.47 8.91
C LYS A 45 -21.52 16.37 9.02
N ASP A 46 -22.19 16.32 7.87
CA ASP A 46 -23.62 16.11 7.79
C ASP A 46 -23.97 14.65 8.15
N ARG A 47 -24.88 14.50 9.10
CA ARG A 47 -25.31 13.20 9.62
C ARG A 47 -26.13 12.44 8.60
N ASP A 48 -26.88 13.10 7.73
CA ASP A 48 -27.83 12.44 6.83
C ASP A 48 -27.12 11.69 5.70
N VAL A 49 -25.95 12.18 5.30
CA VAL A 49 -25.09 11.57 4.27
C VAL A 49 -24.00 10.66 4.85
N ARG A 50 -23.76 10.70 6.17
CA ARG A 50 -22.87 9.75 6.87
C ARG A 50 -23.49 8.34 6.87
N HIS A 51 -22.66 7.33 7.11
CA HIS A 51 -23.16 5.99 7.47
C HIS A 51 -24.14 6.07 8.65
N GLN A 52 -25.39 5.65 8.42
CA GLN A 52 -26.44 5.74 9.43
C GLN A 52 -26.27 4.66 10.50
N HIS A 53 -25.72 3.51 10.09
CA HIS A 53 -25.51 2.37 10.96
C HIS A 53 -24.11 1.79 10.81
N ALA A 54 -23.55 1.28 11.92
CA ALA A 54 -22.27 0.58 11.89
C ALA A 54 -22.28 -0.67 10.98
N SER A 55 -23.46 -1.26 10.75
CA SER A 55 -23.66 -2.36 9.80
C SER A 55 -23.36 -1.95 8.36
N GLU A 56 -23.67 -0.72 7.96
CA GLU A 56 -23.38 -0.18 6.62
C GLU A 56 -21.88 -0.03 6.41
N LEU A 57 -21.18 0.60 7.35
CA LEU A 57 -19.71 0.70 7.33
C LEU A 57 -19.07 -0.68 7.24
N ARG A 58 -19.56 -1.65 8.03
CA ARG A 58 -19.09 -3.04 7.97
C ARG A 58 -19.34 -3.68 6.62
N ALA A 59 -20.49 -3.42 5.99
CA ALA A 59 -20.80 -3.95 4.67
C ALA A 59 -19.84 -3.39 3.60
N ASP A 60 -19.59 -2.09 3.64
CA ASP A 60 -18.65 -1.41 2.73
C ASP A 60 -17.23 -1.97 2.87
N LEU A 61 -16.74 -2.10 4.11
CA LEU A 61 -15.41 -2.67 4.39
C LEU A 61 -15.30 -4.14 3.95
N LYS A 62 -16.35 -4.94 4.15
CA LYS A 62 -16.38 -6.33 3.66
C LYS A 62 -16.32 -6.41 2.14
N ARG A 63 -17.04 -5.53 1.45
CA ARG A 63 -17.03 -5.48 -0.01
C ARG A 63 -15.66 -5.05 -0.52
N LEU A 64 -15.07 -4.00 0.06
CA LEU A 64 -13.70 -3.59 -0.24
C LEU A 64 -12.70 -4.74 -0.06
N LYS A 65 -12.76 -5.48 1.06
CA LYS A 65 -11.86 -6.61 1.30
C LYS A 65 -11.95 -7.67 0.18
N ARG A 66 -13.17 -8.00 -0.27
CA ARG A 66 -13.38 -8.95 -1.37
C ARG A 66 -12.75 -8.45 -2.67
N ASP A 67 -12.90 -7.17 -2.97
CA ASP A 67 -12.37 -6.56 -4.19
C ASP A 67 -10.83 -6.55 -4.16
N THR A 68 -10.21 -6.17 -3.04
CA THR A 68 -8.75 -6.17 -2.89
C THR A 68 -8.14 -7.58 -2.92
N ASP A 69 -8.81 -8.57 -2.34
CA ASP A 69 -8.38 -9.98 -2.40
C ASP A 69 -8.55 -10.57 -3.82
N SER A 70 -9.56 -10.10 -4.56
CA SER A 70 -9.81 -10.49 -5.95
C SER A 70 -8.80 -9.87 -6.92
N ASP A 71 -8.41 -8.60 -6.74
CA ASP A 71 -7.35 -7.95 -7.53
C ASP A 71 -5.99 -8.64 -7.33
N ARG A 72 -5.66 -9.06 -6.10
CA ARG A 72 -4.45 -9.87 -5.84
C ARG A 72 -4.49 -11.23 -6.56
N SER A 73 -5.68 -11.82 -6.70
CA SER A 73 -5.88 -13.07 -7.43
C SER A 73 -5.88 -12.86 -8.95
N ALA A 74 -6.35 -11.71 -9.45
CA ALA A 74 -6.28 -11.38 -10.87
C ALA A 74 -4.83 -11.08 -11.30
N VAL A 75 -4.05 -10.37 -10.47
CA VAL A 75 -2.61 -10.14 -10.73
C VAL A 75 -1.82 -11.45 -10.80
N SER A 76 -2.19 -12.47 -10.01
CA SER A 76 -1.54 -13.79 -10.08
C SER A 76 -1.94 -14.60 -11.32
N VAL A 77 -3.13 -14.40 -11.88
CA VAL A 77 -3.58 -15.07 -13.12
C VAL A 77 -3.09 -14.36 -14.39
N VAL A 78 -2.98 -13.02 -14.37
CA VAL A 78 -2.45 -12.23 -15.51
C VAL A 78 -0.92 -12.36 -15.63
N ALA A 79 -0.23 -12.84 -14.60
CA ALA A 79 1.19 -13.21 -14.67
C ALA A 79 1.48 -14.47 -15.53
N VAL A 80 0.46 -15.13 -16.11
CA VAL A 80 0.63 -16.19 -17.12
C VAL A 80 0.33 -15.65 -18.52
N LYS A 81 1.12 -14.68 -18.96
CA LYS A 81 1.51 -14.53 -20.37
C LYS A 81 2.75 -13.64 -20.47
N LYS A 82 3.88 -14.14 -19.96
CA LYS A 82 5.16 -13.67 -20.49
C LYS A 82 5.32 -14.28 -21.89
N PRO A 83 5.34 -13.51 -22.98
CA PRO A 83 5.85 -14.04 -24.24
C PRO A 83 7.29 -14.48 -23.97
N ALA A 84 7.63 -15.68 -24.46
CA ALA A 84 8.96 -16.24 -24.32
C ALA A 84 9.98 -15.29 -24.97
N THR A 85 10.68 -14.51 -24.17
CA THR A 85 11.91 -13.84 -24.59
C THR A 85 13.01 -14.90 -24.67
N PRO A 86 13.82 -14.93 -25.74
CA PRO A 86 14.84 -15.94 -25.93
C PRO A 86 15.89 -15.85 -24.82
N ALA A 87 16.24 -17.01 -24.27
CA ALA A 87 17.23 -17.14 -23.21
C ALA A 87 18.62 -16.71 -23.72
N VAL A 88 19.04 -15.49 -23.36
CA VAL A 88 20.43 -15.07 -23.50
C VAL A 88 21.22 -15.70 -22.34
N ARG A 89 22.11 -16.63 -22.68
CA ARG A 89 23.02 -17.37 -21.79
C ARG A 89 23.84 -16.42 -20.90
N TYR A 90 23.43 -16.23 -19.65
CA TYR A 90 24.22 -15.56 -18.61
C TYR A 90 25.24 -16.49 -17.93
N ARG A 91 25.45 -17.70 -18.45
CA ARG A 91 26.34 -18.73 -17.89
C ARG A 91 27.78 -18.62 -18.42
N ARG A 92 28.41 -17.46 -18.29
CA ARG A 92 29.85 -17.27 -18.59
C ARG A 92 30.60 -16.26 -17.69
N TRP A 93 29.93 -15.62 -16.73
CA TRP A 93 30.57 -14.56 -15.91
C TRP A 93 30.68 -14.89 -14.41
N VAL A 94 30.27 -16.09 -13.97
CA VAL A 94 30.41 -16.53 -12.57
C VAL A 94 31.68 -17.37 -12.34
N GLU A 95 32.38 -17.78 -13.41
CA GLU A 95 33.59 -18.62 -13.27
C GLU A 95 34.89 -17.81 -13.08
N ILE A 96 34.88 -16.49 -13.30
CA ILE A 96 36.11 -15.67 -13.19
C ILE A 96 36.31 -15.09 -11.78
N SER A 97 35.26 -14.97 -10.96
CA SER A 97 35.38 -14.42 -9.61
C SER A 97 35.86 -15.42 -8.55
N ALA A 98 35.79 -16.74 -8.80
CA ALA A 98 36.23 -17.75 -7.84
C ALA A 98 37.76 -17.98 -7.85
N ALA A 99 38.41 -17.85 -9.02
CA ALA A 99 39.86 -18.07 -9.14
C ALA A 99 40.70 -16.95 -8.50
N ALA A 100 40.21 -15.70 -8.52
CA ALA A 100 40.91 -14.55 -7.93
C ALA A 100 40.95 -14.61 -6.40
N ILE A 101 39.90 -15.14 -5.76
CA ILE A 101 39.82 -15.26 -4.30
C ILE A 101 40.78 -16.34 -3.78
N VAL A 102 40.89 -17.48 -4.49
CA VAL A 102 41.81 -18.57 -4.10
C VAL A 102 43.28 -18.16 -4.27
N LEU A 103 43.61 -17.41 -5.32
CA LEU A 103 44.99 -16.97 -5.58
C LEU A 103 45.47 -15.91 -4.57
N LEU A 104 44.57 -15.02 -4.13
CA LEU A 104 44.86 -14.07 -3.04
C LEU A 104 45.04 -14.76 -1.68
N ALA A 105 44.25 -15.81 -1.39
CA ALA A 105 44.37 -16.55 -0.13
C ALA A 105 45.69 -17.33 -0.04
N LEU A 106 46.18 -17.90 -1.15
CA LEU A 106 47.45 -18.65 -1.18
C LEU A 106 48.69 -17.76 -1.06
N LEU A 107 48.62 -16.49 -1.49
CA LEU A 107 49.71 -15.52 -1.31
C LEU A 107 49.75 -14.91 0.10
N ALA A 108 48.64 -14.91 0.82
CA ALA A 108 48.57 -14.36 2.18
C ALA A 108 48.95 -15.35 3.29
N PHE A 109 49.03 -16.65 2.98
CA PHE A 109 49.34 -17.73 3.93
C PHE A 109 50.59 -18.56 3.54
N GLY A 110 51.41 -18.05 2.62
CA GLY A 110 52.73 -18.59 2.25
C GLY A 110 53.87 -17.80 2.87
#